data_AF-E3N182-F1
#
_entry.id   AF-E3N182-F1
#
_cell.length_a   1.000
_cell.length_b   1.000
_cell.length_c   1.000
_cell.angle_alpha   90.00
_cell.angle_beta   90.00
_cell.angle_gamma   90.00
#
_symmetry.space_group_name_H-M   'P 1'
#
loop_
_entity.id
_entity.type
_entity.pdbx_description
1 polymer ?
#
loop_
_entity_poly.entity_id
_entity_poly.type
_entity_poly.pdbx_seq_one_letter_code
_entity_poly.pdbx_strand_id
1 'polypeptide(L)'
;MIYNIDFSKPYWIVPCYHVIGIISFFLNSLGIYLLIFQCKKLGTFRFYLLAYLSMCFLTDIHFTFLMQAVPLFPFVAGYAVGILSEWFGVSLYYSAVSFRRTEMIEFIFDLQILGFSFVSLQLQFLLMTFIQKHQAIAIILKTHVLPNFLFFAHYLLCLITPSLITLGINIVHIEKEEQLRYRKNCI
;
A
#
# COMPACT_ATOMS: atom_id res chain seq x y z
N MET A 1 18.76 -5.50 32.74
CA MET A 1 17.67 -4.49 32.70
C MET A 1 16.63 -5.03 31.73
N ILE A 2 15.52 -5.58 32.23
CA ILE A 2 14.46 -6.14 31.39
C ILE A 2 13.65 -4.95 30.87
N TYR A 3 13.76 -4.64 29.59
CA TYR A 3 12.87 -3.66 28.95
C TYR A 3 11.46 -4.24 28.98
N ASN A 4 10.57 -3.59 29.74
CA ASN A 4 9.17 -3.95 29.79
C ASN A 4 8.51 -3.40 28.53
N ILE A 5 8.45 -4.23 27.49
CA ILE A 5 7.91 -3.86 26.18
C ILE A 5 6.39 -3.96 26.28
N ASP A 6 5.72 -2.81 26.22
CA ASP A 6 4.27 -2.74 26.22
C ASP A 6 3.74 -2.95 24.80
N PHE A 7 2.96 -4.03 24.61
CA PHE A 7 2.27 -4.35 23.36
C PHE A 7 0.85 -3.76 23.34
N SER A 8 0.49 -2.86 24.26
CA SER A 8 -0.82 -2.22 24.26
C SER A 8 -1.09 -1.46 22.95
N LYS A 9 -2.35 -1.45 22.51
CA LYS A 9 -2.78 -0.74 21.31
C LYS A 9 -2.35 0.73 21.40
N PRO A 10 -1.62 1.27 20.42
CA PRO A 10 -1.15 2.64 20.49
C PRO A 10 -2.32 3.61 20.33
N TYR A 11 -2.73 4.22 21.45
CA TYR A 11 -3.90 5.11 21.53
C TYR A 11 -3.78 6.35 20.61
N TRP A 12 -2.58 6.86 20.39
CA TRP A 12 -2.34 8.10 19.64
C TRP A 12 -2.18 7.86 18.14
N ILE A 13 -1.59 6.74 17.74
CA ILE A 13 -1.23 6.48 16.34
C ILE A 13 -2.47 6.13 15.51
N VAL A 14 -3.41 5.38 16.10
CA VAL A 14 -4.63 4.94 15.40
C VAL A 14 -5.50 6.13 14.96
N PRO A 15 -5.86 7.09 15.85
CA PRO A 15 -6.60 8.29 15.45
C PRO A 15 -5.86 9.15 14.43
N CYS A 16 -4.53 9.31 14.57
CA CYS A 16 -3.73 10.08 13.60
C CYS A 16 -3.86 9.51 12.19
N TYR A 17 -3.75 8.20 12.01
CA TYR A 17 -3.94 7.56 10.71
C TYR A 17 -5.36 7.75 10.16
N HIS A 18 -6.41 7.69 11.00
CA HIS A 18 -7.76 7.99 10.54
C HIS A 18 -7.91 9.44 10.05
N VAL A 19 -7.36 10.41 10.78
CA VAL A 19 -7.41 11.82 10.37
C VAL A 19 -6.66 12.03 9.05
N ILE A 20 -5.47 11.45 8.91
CA ILE A 20 -4.68 11.52 7.68
C ILE A 20 -5.45 10.89 6.50
N GLY A 21 -6.03 9.70 6.70
CA GLY A 21 -6.80 8.99 5.68
C GLY A 21 -8.03 9.76 5.21
N ILE A 22 -8.78 10.36 6.15
CA ILE A 22 -9.95 11.20 5.82
C ILE A 22 -9.53 12.43 5.01
N ILE A 23 -8.48 13.14 5.43
CA ILE A 23 -7.98 14.31 4.70
C ILE A 23 -7.52 13.90 3.30
N SER A 24 -6.76 12.81 3.20
CA SER A 24 -6.27 12.27 1.92
C SER A 24 -7.43 11.92 0.97
N PHE A 25 -8.47 11.25 1.48
CA PHE A 25 -9.66 10.88 0.71
C PHE A 25 -10.32 12.09 0.06
N PHE A 26 -10.50 13.18 0.81
CA PHE A 26 -11.10 14.42 0.30
C PHE A 26 -10.19 15.12 -0.71
N LEU A 27 -8.89 15.20 -0.45
CA LEU A 27 -7.93 15.83 -1.36
C LEU A 27 -7.81 15.07 -2.67
N ASN A 28 -7.75 13.73 -2.64
CA ASN A 28 -7.71 12.89 -3.83
C ASN A 28 -9.01 13.02 -4.64
N SER A 29 -10.17 13.04 -3.98
CA SER A 29 -11.47 13.29 -4.63
C SER A 29 -11.54 14.66 -5.30
N LEU A 30 -11.09 15.71 -4.60
CA LEU A 30 -11.01 17.06 -5.14
C LEU A 30 -10.06 17.12 -6.34
N GLY A 31 -8.91 16.46 -6.25
CA GLY A 31 -7.94 16.34 -7.33
C GLY A 31 -8.56 15.72 -8.59
N ILE A 32 -9.26 14.59 -8.45
CA ILE A 32 -9.98 13.93 -9.54
C ILE A 32 -11.03 14.87 -10.15
N TYR A 33 -11.84 15.52 -9.32
CA TYR A 33 -12.86 16.48 -9.77
C TYR A 33 -12.25 17.63 -10.58
N LEU A 34 -11.23 18.31 -10.04
CA LEU A 34 -10.54 19.40 -10.73
C LEU A 34 -9.93 18.89 -12.05
N LEU A 35 -9.31 17.72 -12.02
CA LEU A 35 -8.64 17.17 -13.19
C LEU A 35 -9.65 16.83 -14.30
N ILE A 36 -10.83 16.30 -13.99
CA ILE A 36 -11.87 15.95 -14.97
C ILE A 36 -12.55 17.20 -15.53
N PHE A 37 -12.98 18.12 -14.66
CA PHE A 37 -13.88 19.21 -15.06
C PHE A 37 -13.16 20.51 -15.42
N GLN A 38 -12.08 20.86 -14.72
CA GLN A 38 -11.39 22.14 -14.86
C GLN A 38 -10.14 22.05 -15.76
N CYS A 39 -9.42 20.93 -15.74
CA CYS A 39 -8.13 20.78 -16.42
C CYS A 39 -8.23 20.23 -17.86
N LYS A 40 -9.07 20.81 -18.72
CA LYS A 40 -9.28 20.32 -20.10
C LYS A 40 -8.06 20.46 -21.04
N LYS A 41 -7.15 21.39 -20.76
CA LYS A 41 -5.98 21.70 -21.61
C LYS A 41 -4.71 20.90 -21.30
N LEU A 42 -4.74 20.03 -20.29
CA LEU A 42 -3.57 19.18 -20.00
C LEU A 42 -3.50 18.06 -21.03
N GLY A 43 -2.33 17.89 -21.66
CA GLY A 43 -2.06 16.82 -22.62
C GLY A 43 -2.05 15.41 -21.99
N THR A 44 -1.38 14.46 -22.63
CA THR A 44 -1.42 13.03 -22.28
C THR A 44 -1.08 12.71 -20.81
N PHE A 45 -0.22 13.50 -20.16
CA PHE A 45 0.13 13.32 -18.74
C PHE A 45 -1.06 13.43 -17.78
N ARG A 46 -2.16 14.07 -18.20
CA ARG A 46 -3.42 14.15 -17.44
C ARG A 46 -3.97 12.77 -17.13
N PHE A 47 -3.91 11.83 -18.07
CA PHE A 47 -4.46 10.49 -17.86
C PHE A 47 -3.65 9.69 -16.84
N TYR A 48 -2.32 9.84 -16.85
CA TYR A 48 -1.45 9.23 -15.83
C TYR A 48 -1.67 9.84 -14.45
N LEU A 49 -1.85 11.16 -14.38
CA LEU A 49 -2.17 11.85 -13.13
C LEU A 49 -3.56 11.45 -12.59
N LEU A 50 -4.54 11.25 -13.49
CA LEU A 50 -5.87 10.75 -13.11
C LEU A 50 -5.77 9.33 -12.55
N ALA A 51 -5.03 8.44 -13.23
CA ALA A 51 -4.80 7.07 -12.78
C ALA A 51 -4.12 7.04 -11.41
N TYR A 52 -3.12 7.89 -11.19
CA TYR A 52 -2.47 8.07 -9.90
C TYR A 52 -3.48 8.47 -8.80
N LEU A 53 -4.24 9.54 -9.00
CA LEU A 53 -5.21 10.02 -8.01
C LEU A 53 -6.31 9.00 -7.72
N SER A 54 -6.77 8.27 -8.75
CA SER A 54 -7.73 7.17 -8.58
C SER A 54 -7.15 6.03 -7.75
N MET A 55 -5.88 5.66 -7.97
CA MET A 55 -5.23 4.65 -7.16
C MET A 55 -5.00 5.12 -5.72
N CYS A 56 -4.66 6.39 -5.49
CA CYS A 56 -4.58 6.95 -4.15
C CYS A 56 -5.94 6.92 -3.44
N PHE A 57 -7.01 7.28 -4.12
CA PHE A 57 -8.38 7.19 -3.59
C PHE A 57 -8.77 5.76 -3.20
N LEU A 58 -8.48 4.77 -4.06
CA LEU A 58 -8.74 3.36 -3.76
C LEU A 58 -7.93 2.85 -2.56
N THR A 59 -6.67 3.28 -2.46
CA THR A 59 -5.81 2.92 -1.34
C THR A 59 -6.22 3.59 -0.04
N ASP A 60 -6.70 4.84 -0.08
CA ASP A 60 -7.29 5.49 1.08
C ASP A 60 -8.52 4.70 1.56
N ILE A 61 -9.38 4.24 0.64
CA ILE A 61 -10.51 3.38 1.00
C ILE A 61 -10.02 2.09 1.66
N HIS A 62 -9.02 1.46 1.06
CA HIS A 62 -8.46 0.19 1.52
C HIS A 62 -7.81 0.31 2.91
N PHE A 63 -6.93 1.29 3.13
CA PHE A 63 -6.20 1.41 4.39
C PHE A 63 -6.95 2.18 5.49
N THR A 64 -7.88 3.06 5.14
CA THR A 64 -8.60 3.88 6.14
C THR A 64 -9.88 3.20 6.63
N PHE A 65 -10.60 2.50 5.74
CA PHE A 65 -11.88 1.86 6.09
C PHE A 65 -11.77 0.34 6.22
N LEU A 66 -11.13 -0.34 5.27
CA LEU A 66 -11.08 -1.80 5.25
C LEU A 66 -10.06 -2.35 6.26
N MET A 67 -8.79 -1.96 6.13
CA MET A 67 -7.70 -2.53 6.92
C MET A 67 -6.57 -1.52 7.17
N GLN A 68 -6.52 -0.98 8.39
CA GLN A 68 -5.46 -0.12 8.88
C GLN A 68 -4.37 -0.97 9.54
N ALA A 69 -3.24 -1.14 8.85
CA ALA A 69 -2.07 -1.79 9.41
C ALA A 69 -1.27 -0.79 10.28
N VAL A 70 -1.18 -1.06 11.58
CA VAL A 70 -0.44 -0.25 12.55
C VAL A 70 0.83 -1.02 12.95
N PRO A 71 2.01 -0.63 12.43
CA PRO A 71 3.26 -1.27 12.83
C PRO A 71 3.60 -0.93 14.30
N LEU A 72 4.10 -1.91 15.04
CA LEU A 72 4.54 -1.81 16.42
C LEU A 72 6.06 -1.71 16.45
N PHE A 73 6.58 -0.49 16.34
CA PHE A 73 8.02 -0.27 16.50
C PHE A 73 8.46 -0.63 17.93
N PRO A 74 9.62 -1.27 18.16
CA PRO A 74 10.70 -1.62 17.21
C PRO A 74 10.58 -3.01 16.55
N PHE A 75 9.45 -3.70 16.70
CA PHE A 75 9.28 -5.06 16.18
C PHE A 75 8.63 -5.08 14.79
N VAL A 76 8.90 -6.11 14.00
CA VAL A 76 8.13 -6.43 12.77
C VAL A 76 6.81 -7.12 13.16
N ALA A 77 6.05 -6.44 14.02
CA ALA A 77 4.74 -6.81 14.49
C ALA A 77 3.79 -5.64 14.21
N GLY A 78 2.49 -5.91 14.09
CA GLY A 78 1.51 -4.85 13.87
C GLY A 78 0.11 -5.30 14.19
N TYR A 79 -0.74 -4.33 14.51
CA TYR A 79 -2.18 -4.53 14.65
C TYR A 79 -2.87 -4.14 13.34
N ALA A 80 -3.73 -5.01 12.81
CA ALA A 80 -4.70 -4.59 11.81
C ALA A 80 -5.97 -4.12 12.55
N VAL A 81 -6.41 -2.90 12.27
CA VAL A 81 -7.65 -2.31 12.79
C VAL A 81 -8.50 -1.89 11.59
N GLY A 82 -9.80 -2.13 11.58
CA GLY A 82 -10.66 -1.75 10.47
C GLY A 82 -12.00 -2.47 10.52
N ILE A 83 -12.91 -2.07 9.63
CA ILE A 83 -14.26 -2.65 9.58
C ILE A 83 -14.19 -4.17 9.41
N LEU A 84 -13.25 -4.67 8.60
CA LEU A 84 -13.05 -6.11 8.44
C LEU A 84 -12.50 -6.79 9.69
N SER A 85 -11.51 -6.21 10.37
CA SER A 85 -10.98 -6.84 11.59
C SER A 85 -12.03 -6.88 12.71
N GLU A 86 -12.88 -5.85 12.79
CA GLU A 86 -13.86 -5.68 13.85
C GLU A 86 -15.14 -6.51 13.61
N TRP A 87 -15.65 -6.56 12.38
CA TRP A 87 -16.81 -7.40 12.03
C TRP A 87 -16.48 -8.89 11.98
N PHE A 88 -15.28 -9.27 11.52
CA PHE A 88 -14.87 -10.68 11.44
C PHE A 88 -14.18 -11.18 12.73
N GLY A 89 -14.08 -10.35 13.77
CA GLY A 89 -13.59 -10.75 15.09
C GLY A 89 -12.10 -11.11 15.14
N VAL A 90 -11.29 -10.57 14.22
CA VAL A 90 -9.86 -10.90 14.12
C VAL A 90 -9.04 -9.91 14.94
N SER A 91 -8.89 -10.19 16.24
CA SER A 91 -7.79 -9.59 16.99
C SER A 91 -6.50 -10.30 16.57
N LEU A 92 -5.56 -9.58 15.97
CA LEU A 92 -4.16 -10.01 15.82
C LEU A 92 -3.45 -9.95 17.18
N TYR A 93 -3.94 -10.70 18.15
CA TYR A 93 -3.16 -11.07 19.33
C TYR A 93 -2.27 -12.24 18.93
N TYR A 94 -0.97 -11.99 18.83
CA TYR A 94 0.01 -13.06 18.80
C TYR A 94 0.09 -13.70 20.20
N SER A 95 -0.73 -14.73 20.42
CA SER A 95 -0.38 -15.83 21.30
C SER A 95 -0.89 -17.11 20.64
N ALA A 96 0.05 -17.97 20.29
CA ALA A 96 -0.18 -19.27 19.67
C ALA A 96 -1.18 -20.11 20.50
N VAL A 97 -2.33 -20.45 19.92
CA VAL A 97 -3.15 -21.65 20.17
C VAL A 97 -4.15 -21.66 18.99
N SER A 98 -3.78 -22.38 17.93
CA SER A 98 -4.35 -23.66 17.52
C SER A 98 -5.69 -23.58 16.75
N PHE A 99 -5.58 -23.75 15.42
CA PHE A 99 -6.26 -24.84 14.70
C PHE A 99 -7.76 -24.71 14.30
N ARG A 100 -8.31 -23.49 14.20
CA ARG A 100 -9.59 -23.25 13.48
C ARG A 100 -9.57 -21.93 12.69
N ARG A 101 -8.44 -21.62 12.06
CA ARG A 101 -8.09 -20.27 11.58
C ARG A 101 -7.22 -20.35 10.31
N THR A 102 -7.74 -20.88 9.21
CA THR A 102 -6.96 -21.03 7.97
C THR A 102 -7.49 -20.10 6.86
N GLU A 103 -8.80 -20.09 6.58
CA GLU A 103 -9.37 -19.29 5.47
C GLU A 103 -9.34 -17.76 5.73
N MET A 104 -9.59 -17.32 6.97
CA MET A 104 -9.59 -15.89 7.31
C MET A 104 -8.19 -15.26 7.35
N ILE A 105 -7.16 -16.06 7.62
CA ILE A 105 -5.77 -15.59 7.59
C ILE A 105 -5.34 -15.39 6.14
N GLU A 106 -5.60 -16.36 5.26
CA GLU A 106 -5.33 -16.24 3.82
C GLU A 106 -6.01 -15.02 3.21
N PHE A 107 -7.28 -14.77 3.56
CA PHE A 107 -8.01 -13.59 3.09
C PHE A 107 -7.39 -12.26 3.54
N ILE A 108 -6.91 -12.15 4.79
CA ILE A 108 -6.21 -10.95 5.28
C ILE A 108 -4.86 -10.77 4.59
N PHE A 109 -4.15 -11.87 4.33
CA PHE A 109 -2.89 -11.83 3.59
C PHE A 109 -3.10 -11.36 2.15
N ASP A 110 -4.10 -11.89 1.45
CA ASP A 110 -4.47 -11.46 0.10
C ASP A 110 -4.84 -9.97 0.06
N LEU A 111 -5.61 -9.51 1.04
CA LEU A 111 -5.96 -8.10 1.19
C LEU A 111 -4.72 -7.23 1.44
N GLN A 112 -3.74 -7.71 2.20
CA GLN A 112 -2.51 -6.99 2.45
C GLN A 112 -1.62 -6.91 1.20
N ILE A 113 -1.50 -8.01 0.44
CA ILE A 113 -0.80 -8.06 -0.85
C ILE A 113 -1.45 -7.08 -1.84
N LEU A 114 -2.79 -7.04 -1.89
CA LEU A 114 -3.53 -6.10 -2.71
C LEU A 114 -3.22 -4.64 -2.34
N GLY A 115 -3.24 -4.32 -1.03
CA GLY A 115 -2.90 -2.99 -0.53
C GLY A 115 -1.47 -2.54 -0.92
N PHE A 116 -0.47 -3.40 -0.74
CA PHE A 116 0.90 -3.10 -1.16
C PHE A 116 1.03 -2.95 -2.68
N SER A 117 0.31 -3.77 -3.44
CA SER A 117 0.28 -3.68 -4.90
C SER A 117 -0.28 -2.34 -5.38
N PHE A 118 -1.34 -1.85 -4.75
CA PHE A 118 -1.89 -0.52 -5.07
C PHE A 118 -0.89 0.60 -4.79
N VAL A 119 -0.21 0.59 -3.65
CA VAL A 119 0.82 1.60 -3.31
C VAL A 119 1.95 1.60 -4.33
N SER A 120 2.40 0.43 -4.77
CA SER A 120 3.44 0.34 -5.78
C SER A 120 2.98 0.85 -7.15
N LEU A 121 1.75 0.55 -7.56
CA LEU A 121 1.18 1.10 -8.80
C LEU A 121 1.05 2.63 -8.74
N GLN A 122 0.70 3.21 -7.58
CA GLN A 122 0.67 4.66 -7.41
C GLN A 122 2.03 5.29 -7.70
N LEU A 123 3.12 4.73 -7.17
CA LEU A 123 4.47 5.24 -7.40
C LEU A 123 4.83 5.22 -8.89
N GLN A 124 4.44 4.16 -9.61
CA GLN A 124 4.66 4.04 -11.05
C GLN A 124 3.88 5.09 -11.86
N PHE A 125 2.58 5.28 -11.56
CA PHE A 125 1.77 6.30 -12.24
C PHE A 125 2.26 7.74 -11.94
N LEU A 126 2.73 7.99 -10.72
CA LEU A 126 3.34 9.26 -10.35
C LEU A 126 4.62 9.51 -11.16
N LEU A 127 5.50 8.52 -11.24
CA LEU A 127 6.73 8.59 -12.04
C LEU A 127 6.41 8.88 -13.51
N MET A 128 5.45 8.17 -14.10
CA MET A 128 5.02 8.41 -15.48
C MET A 128 4.45 9.80 -15.71
N THR A 129 3.71 10.32 -14.73
CA THR A 129 3.21 11.69 -14.77
C THR A 129 4.36 12.69 -14.84
N PHE A 130 5.39 12.53 -14.02
CA PHE A 130 6.58 13.37 -14.08
C PHE A 130 7.31 13.24 -15.40
N ILE A 131 7.56 12.02 -15.89
CA ILE A 131 8.25 11.81 -17.17
C ILE A 131 7.48 12.49 -18.31
N GLN A 132 6.17 12.24 -18.41
CA GLN A 132 5.33 12.82 -19.46
C GLN A 132 5.25 14.35 -19.37
N LYS A 133 5.21 14.91 -18.15
CA LYS A 133 5.30 16.35 -17.93
C LYS A 133 6.65 16.92 -18.40
N HIS A 134 7.75 16.28 -18.03
CA HIS A 134 9.09 16.68 -18.47
C HIS A 134 9.24 16.57 -19.99
N GLN A 135 8.68 15.54 -20.61
CA GLN A 135 8.67 15.39 -22.07
C GLN A 135 7.86 16.49 -22.76
N ALA A 136 6.67 16.83 -22.25
CA ALA A 136 5.88 17.92 -22.80
C ALA A 136 6.65 19.25 -22.78
N ILE A 137 7.38 19.53 -21.70
CA ILE A 137 8.24 20.72 -21.58
C ILE A 137 9.44 20.62 -22.55
N ALA A 138 10.10 19.47 -22.63
CA ALA A 138 11.26 19.27 -23.49
C ALA A 138 10.92 19.45 -24.98
N ILE A 139 9.73 19.00 -25.41
CA ILE A 139 9.22 19.22 -26.78
C ILE A 139 9.05 20.72 -27.06
N ILE A 140 8.49 21.48 -26.11
CA ILE A 140 8.32 22.94 -26.25
C ILE A 140 9.67 23.65 -26.32
N LEU A 141 10.61 23.25 -25.46
CA LEU A 141 11.96 23.82 -25.40
C LEU A 141 12.93 23.27 -26.47
N LYS A 142 12.49 22.34 -27.32
CA LYS A 142 13.34 21.61 -28.29
C LYS A 142 14.61 21.01 -27.66
N THR A 143 14.50 20.54 -26.41
CA THR A 143 15.59 19.86 -25.71
C THR A 143 15.45 18.34 -25.81
N HIS A 144 16.36 17.60 -25.17
CA HIS A 144 16.44 16.14 -25.31
C HIS A 144 15.15 15.42 -24.89
N VAL A 145 14.52 14.73 -25.85
CA VAL A 145 13.32 13.89 -25.69
C VAL A 145 13.76 12.47 -25.31
N LEU A 146 13.07 11.83 -24.36
CA LEU A 146 13.39 10.45 -23.96
C LEU A 146 13.05 9.46 -25.09
N PRO A 147 13.88 8.43 -25.31
CA PRO A 147 13.59 7.38 -26.29
C PRO A 147 12.40 6.50 -25.87
N ASN A 148 11.62 6.05 -26.85
CA ASN A 148 10.40 5.25 -26.65
C ASN A 148 10.61 3.94 -25.88
N PHE A 149 11.82 3.36 -25.96
CA PHE A 149 12.17 2.13 -25.23
C PHE A 149 12.06 2.28 -23.71
N LEU A 150 12.31 3.47 -23.15
CA LEU A 150 12.20 3.70 -21.71
C LEU A 150 10.75 3.64 -21.22
N PHE A 151 9.78 4.07 -22.05
CA PHE A 151 8.37 3.90 -21.74
C PHE A 151 7.95 2.43 -21.76
N PHE A 152 8.47 1.66 -22.72
CA PHE A 152 8.26 0.21 -22.77
C PHE A 152 8.86 -0.51 -21.56
N ALA A 153 10.10 -0.16 -21.17
CA ALA A 153 10.75 -0.70 -19.98
C ALA A 153 9.96 -0.38 -18.71
N HIS A 154 9.42 0.84 -18.58
CA HIS A 154 8.56 1.20 -17.45
C HIS A 154 7.26 0.39 -17.42
N TYR A 155 6.61 0.17 -18.57
CA TYR A 155 5.40 -0.64 -18.64
C TYR A 155 5.67 -2.09 -18.19
N LEU A 156 6.80 -2.66 -18.61
CA LEU A 156 7.22 -3.99 -18.19
C LEU A 156 7.49 -4.04 -16.67
N LEU A 157 8.14 -3.01 -16.12
CA LEU A 157 8.36 -2.90 -14.68
C LEU A 157 7.02 -2.85 -13.91
N CYS A 158 6.04 -2.11 -14.42
CA CYS A 158 4.72 -2.02 -13.82
C CYS A 158 4.02 -3.39 -13.73
N LEU A 159 4.20 -4.25 -14.73
CA LEU A 159 3.67 -5.62 -14.74
C LEU A 159 4.40 -6.56 -13.75
N ILE A 160 5.71 -6.41 -13.62
CA ILE A 160 6.54 -7.27 -12.75
C ILE A 160 6.39 -6.89 -11.28
N THR A 161 6.12 -5.62 -10.98
CA THR A 161 6.14 -5.09 -9.61
C THR A 161 5.19 -5.82 -8.65
N PRO A 162 3.90 -6.09 -8.99
CA PRO A 162 2.99 -6.85 -8.11
C PRO A 162 3.52 -8.25 -7.79
N SER A 163 4.05 -8.95 -8.79
CA SER A 163 4.60 -10.29 -8.62
C SER A 163 5.80 -10.32 -7.67
N LEU A 164 6.65 -9.28 -7.72
CA LEU A 164 7.81 -9.15 -6.85
C LEU A 164 7.41 -8.92 -5.39
N ILE A 165 6.35 -8.14 -5.16
CA ILE A 165 5.79 -7.89 -3.82
C ILE A 165 5.24 -9.17 -3.22
N THR A 166 4.44 -9.92 -3.99
CA THR A 166 3.90 -11.22 -3.54
C THR A 166 5.01 -12.19 -3.17
N LEU A 167 6.07 -12.27 -3.98
CA LEU A 167 7.21 -13.13 -3.71
C LEU A 167 7.95 -12.71 -2.42
N GLY A 168 8.17 -11.41 -2.22
CA GLY A 168 8.80 -10.89 -0.99
C GLY A 168 8.01 -11.20 0.27
N ILE A 169 6.69 -11.04 0.23
CA ILE A 169 5.81 -11.36 1.38
C ILE A 169 5.82 -12.87 1.66
N ASN A 170 5.78 -13.70 0.62
CA ASN A 170 5.82 -15.17 0.77
C ASN A 170 7.12 -15.66 1.43
N ILE A 171 8.27 -15.08 1.06
CA ILE A 171 9.56 -15.43 1.69
C ILE A 171 9.56 -15.09 3.18
N VAL A 172 9.11 -13.88 3.54
CA VAL A 172 9.01 -13.44 4.94
C VAL A 172 8.04 -14.31 5.73
N HIS A 173 6.98 -14.79 5.09
CA HIS A 173 6.01 -15.69 5.71
C HIS A 173 6.65 -17.04 6.08
N ILE A 174 7.34 -17.69 5.14
CA ILE A 174 8.00 -18.98 5.35
C ILE A 174 9.01 -18.89 6.50
N GLU A 175 9.81 -17.83 6.55
CA GLU A 175 10.80 -17.62 7.62
C GLU A 175 10.12 -17.54 9.00
N LYS A 176 8.96 -16.89 9.10
CA LYS A 176 8.19 -16.83 10.37
C LYS A 176 7.64 -18.19 10.78
N GLU A 177 7.18 -19.01 9.84
CA GLU A 177 6.70 -20.36 10.15
C GLU A 177 7.83 -21.24 10.72
N GLU A 178 9.03 -21.14 10.15
CA GLU A 178 10.21 -21.86 10.63
C GLU A 178 10.61 -21.41 12.03
N GLN A 179 10.70 -20.09 12.29
CA GLN A 179 11.03 -19.56 13.62
C GLN A 179 10.04 -20.00 14.70
N LEU A 180 8.74 -20.10 14.37
CA LEU A 180 7.72 -20.62 15.28
C LEU A 180 7.89 -22.12 15.56
N ARG A 181 8.29 -22.90 14.56
CA ARG A 181 8.55 -24.34 14.71
C ARG A 181 9.76 -24.59 15.63
N TYR A 182 10.86 -23.85 15.44
CA TYR A 182 12.04 -23.97 16.31
C TYR A 182 11.72 -23.64 17.77
N ARG A 183 10.92 -22.58 18.02
CA ARG A 183 10.52 -22.21 19.38
C ARG A 183 9.68 -23.28 20.07
N LYS A 184 8.79 -23.97 19.34
CA LYS A 184 7.96 -25.06 19.89
C LYS A 184 8.74 -26.31 20.25
N ASN A 185 9.87 -26.57 19.57
CA ASN A 185 10.71 -27.75 19.83
C ASN A 185 11.70 -27.53 21.00
N CYS A 186 11.85 -26.30 21.49
CA CYS A 186 12.70 -25.96 22.63
C CYS A 186 11.94 -25.81 23.96
N ILE A 187 10.61 -26.00 23.96
CA ILE A 187 9.74 -26.04 25.16
C ILE A 187 9.25 -27.48 25.31
#